data_AF-A0A5B8RF40-F1
#
_entry.id   AF-A0A5B8RF40-F1
#
_cell.length_a   1.000
_cell.length_b   1.000
_cell.length_c   1.000
_cell.angle_alpha   90.00
_cell.angle_beta   90.00
_cell.angle_gamma   90.00
#
_symmetry.space_group_name_H-M   'P 1'
#
loop_
_entity.id
_entity.type
_entity.pdbx_description
1 polymer ?
#
loop_
_entity_poly.entity_id
_entity_poly.type
_entity_poly.pdbx_seq_one_letter_code
_entity_poly.pdbx_strand_id
1 'polypeptide(L)' 'MSVEQRAPQPGDAATIGERPERFTVISLDGGTVVLESRHGVRCRAGRRVVRVVDGERRQ' A
#
# COMPACT_ATOMS: atom_id res chain seq x y z
N MET A 1 -2.89 -14.75 15.94
CA MET A 1 -3.72 -13.66 15.41
C MET A 1 -3.30 -13.40 13.96
N SER A 2 -3.99 -13.98 12.98
CA SER A 2 -3.70 -13.71 11.57
C SER A 2 -4.46 -12.45 11.20
N VAL A 3 -3.75 -11.33 11.04
CA VAL A 3 -4.38 -10.11 10.51
C VAL A 3 -4.71 -10.41 9.05
N GLU A 4 -5.99 -10.62 8.73
CA GLU A 4 -6.42 -10.83 7.35
C GLU A 4 -6.00 -9.61 6.54
N GLN A 5 -5.04 -9.80 5.64
CA GLN A 5 -4.57 -8.71 4.80
C GLN A 5 -5.55 -8.47 3.68
N ARG A 6 -6.21 -7.30 3.75
CA ARG A 6 -7.06 -6.82 2.68
C ARG A 6 -6.24 -6.57 1.40
N ALA A 7 -6.88 -6.80 0.26
CA ALA A 7 -6.34 -6.36 -1.02
C ALA A 7 -6.14 -4.82 -1.02
N PRO A 8 -4.99 -4.32 -1.51
CA PRO A 8 -4.78 -2.88 -1.67
C PRO A 8 -5.72 -2.30 -2.73
N GLN A 9 -6.22 -1.09 -2.48
CA GLN A 9 -7.02 -0.29 -3.41
C GLN A 9 -6.42 1.11 -3.59
N PRO A 10 -6.62 1.77 -4.73
CA PRO A 10 -6.23 3.17 -4.89
C PRO A 10 -6.83 4.05 -3.77
N GLY A 11 -5.99 4.92 -3.19
CA GLY A 11 -6.30 5.73 -2.02
C GLY A 11 -5.87 5.12 -0.69
N ASP A 12 -5.60 3.81 -0.65
CA ASP A 12 -5.14 3.15 0.58
C ASP A 12 -3.74 3.62 0.98
N ALA A 13 -3.51 3.75 2.29
CA ALA A 13 -2.18 3.78 2.84
C ALA A 13 -1.61 2.35 2.92
N ALA A 14 -0.37 2.16 2.51
CA ALA A 14 0.29 0.86 2.53
C ALA A 14 1.79 0.96 2.80
N THR A 15 2.38 -0.12 3.26
CA THR A 15 3.84 -0.33 3.31
C THR A 15 4.26 -1.40 2.32
N ILE A 16 5.57 -1.44 2.03
CA ILE A 16 6.17 -2.38 1.09
C ILE A 16 7.20 -3.23 1.84
N GLY A 17 6.95 -4.53 1.95
CA GLY A 17 7.77 -5.46 2.73
C GLY A 17 7.85 -5.05 4.20
N GLU A 18 9.06 -4.98 4.73
CA GLU A 18 9.35 -4.57 6.11
C GLU A 18 9.71 -3.08 6.23
N ARG A 19 9.58 -2.30 5.15
CA ARG A 19 9.94 -0.87 5.18
C ARG A 19 8.95 -0.10 6.05
N PRO A 20 9.42 0.79 6.96
CA PRO A 20 8.55 1.59 7.81
C PRO A 20 7.88 2.75 7.05
N GLU A 21 8.34 3.03 5.84
CA GLU A 21 7.83 4.11 4.99
C GLU A 21 6.41 3.78 4.51
N ARG A 22 5.49 4.74 4.71
CA ARG A 22 4.12 4.67 4.24
C ARG A 22 4.00 5.30 2.86
N PHE A 23 3.28 4.62 2.00
CA PHE A 23 2.95 5.05 0.65
C PHE A 23 1.44 5.06 0.47
N THR A 24 0.96 5.87 -0.46
CA THR A 24 -0.42 5.84 -0.93
C THR A 24 -0.47 4.98 -2.19
N VAL A 25 -1.38 4.02 -2.25
CA VAL A 25 -1.67 3.27 -3.46
C VAL A 25 -2.34 4.21 -4.46
N ILE A 26 -1.79 4.35 -5.65
CA ILE A 26 -2.33 5.24 -6.69
C ILE A 26 -2.92 4.47 -7.88
N SER A 27 -2.48 3.24 -8.12
CA SER A 27 -3.03 2.38 -9.17
C SER A 27 -2.72 0.90 -8.93
N LEU A 28 -3.50 0.02 -9.57
CA LEU A 28 -3.32 -1.43 -9.59
C LEU A 28 -3.23 -1.88 -11.05
N ASP A 29 -2.26 -2.73 -11.36
CA ASP A 29 -2.05 -3.25 -12.71
C ASP A 29 -1.67 -4.73 -12.66
N GLY A 30 -2.62 -5.63 -12.97
CA GLY A 30 -2.35 -7.04 -13.26
C GLY A 30 -1.60 -7.86 -12.19
N GLY A 31 -1.46 -7.36 -10.95
CA GLY A 31 -0.65 -7.97 -9.88
C GLY A 31 0.46 -7.07 -9.33
N THR A 32 0.72 -5.94 -9.98
CA THR A 32 1.59 -4.86 -9.51
C THR A 32 0.73 -3.75 -8.90
N VAL A 33 1.27 -3.13 -7.86
CA VAL A 33 0.70 -1.96 -7.19
C VAL A 33 1.64 -0.79 -7.47
N VAL A 34 1.09 0.33 -7.91
CA VAL A 34 1.82 1.59 -8.03
C VAL A 34 1.54 2.42 -6.79
N LEU A 35 2.60 2.87 -6.12
CA LEU A 35 2.50 3.62 -4.88
C LEU A 35 3.30 4.92 -4.95
N GLU A 36 2.85 5.93 -4.22
CA GLU A 36 3.50 7.22 -4.10
C GLU A 36 3.79 7.53 -2.63
N SER A 37 5.03 7.94 -2.32
CA SER A 37 5.38 8.41 -0.98
C SER A 37 4.86 9.84 -0.76
N ARG A 38 4.83 10.27 0.50
CA ARG A 38 4.53 11.68 0.85
C ARG A 38 5.50 12.72 0.24
N HIS A 39 6.65 12.27 -0.27
CA HIS A 39 7.66 13.10 -0.90
C HIS A 39 7.54 13.14 -2.44
N GLY A 40 6.49 12.54 -3.01
CA GLY A 40 6.24 12.50 -4.46
C GLY A 40 7.02 11.42 -5.21
N VAL A 41 7.78 10.57 -4.50
CA VAL A 41 8.50 9.44 -5.12
C VAL A 41 7.52 8.32 -5.44
N ARG A 42 7.49 7.89 -6.71
CA ARG A 42 6.67 6.78 -7.18
C ARG A 42 7.47 5.49 -7.26
N CYS A 43 6.85 4.39 -6.84
CA CYS A 43 7.42 3.04 -6.96
C CYS A 43 6.37 2.03 -7.39
N ARG A 44 6.86 0.88 -7.87
CA ARG A 44 6.04 -0.28 -8.24
C ARG A 44 6.44 -1.46 -7.37
N ALA A 45 5.45 -2.16 -6.82
CA ALA A 45 5.68 -3.33 -5.98
C ALA A 45 4.69 -4.43 -6.33
N GLY A 46 5.12 -5.69 -6.25
CA GLY A 46 4.21 -6.82 -6.40
C GLY A 46 3.18 -6.82 -5.26
N ARG A 47 1.91 -7.11 -5.57
CA ARG A 47 0.81 -7.12 -4.58
C ARG A 47 1.12 -7.97 -3.33
N ARG A 48 1.91 -9.04 -3.46
CA ARG A 48 2.28 -9.95 -2.37
C ARG A 48 3.13 -9.31 -1.27
N VAL A 49 3.90 -8.27 -1.59
CA VAL A 49 4.76 -7.57 -0.63
C VAL A 49 4.14 -6.25 -0.16
N VAL A 50 2.98 -5.86 -0.69
CA VAL A 50 2.25 -4.68 -0.26
C VAL A 50 1.34 -5.04 0.90
N ARG A 51 1.41 -4.26 1.98
CA ARG A 51 0.57 -4.41 3.16
C ARG A 51 -0.24 -3.15 3.34
N VAL A 52 -1.56 -3.23 3.17
CA VAL A 52 -2.45 -2.12 3.52
C VAL A 52 -2.32 -1.89 5.01
N VAL A 53 -1.99 -0.66 5.38
CA VAL A 53 -2.10 -0.23 6.76
C VAL A 53 -3.47 0.40 6.88
N ASP A 54 -4.29 -0.07 7.82
CA ASP A 54 -5.50 0.64 8.20
C ASP A 54 -5.05 2.00 8.73
N GLY A 55 -5.02 2.99 7.84
CA GLY A 55 -5.00 4.38 8.23
C GLY A 55 -6.32 4.59 8.96
N GLU A 56 -6.24 5.11 10.18
CA GLU A 56 -7.37 5.61 10.97
C GLU A 56 -8.52 5.98 10.04
N ARG A 57 -9.54 5.11 9.99
CA ARG A 57 -10.82 5.44 9.37
C ARG A 57 -11.28 6.67 10.14
N ARG A 58 -11.02 7.87 9.60
CA ARG A 58 -11.69 9.08 10.05
C ARG A 58 -13.17 8.81 9.79
N GLN A 59 -13.85 8.47 10.87
CA GLN A 59 -15.29 8.60 11.02
C GLN A 59 -15.69 10.04 10.72
#